data_AF-A0A9K3NCJ8-F1
#
_entry.id   AF-A0A9K3NCJ8-F1
#
_cell.length_a   1.000
_cell.length_b   1.000
_cell.length_c   1.000
_cell.angle_alpha   90.00
_cell.angle_beta   90.00
_cell.angle_gamma   90.00
#
_symmetry.space_group_name_H-M   'P 1'
#
loop_
_entity.id
_entity.type
_entity.pdbx_description
1 polymer ?
#
loop_
_entity_poly.entity_id
_entity_poly.type
_entity_poly.pdbx_seq_one_letter_code
_entity_poly.pdbx_strand_id
1 'polypeptide(L)' 'MWLPKSKSGVQGRDPLQRKGASLVGVAIDKDKYSPHALKWSIEHLLTRGQTVVLIHVIRKTSSTGNPFVYKGGVG' A
#
# COMPACT_ATOMS: atom_id res chain seq x y z
N MET A 1 12.62 -3.84 -3.71
CA MET A 1 12.46 -2.91 -4.85
C MET A 1 11.85 -3.69 -6.00
N TRP A 2 10.61 -3.41 -6.39
CA TRP A 2 10.09 -3.97 -7.64
C TRP A 2 10.50 -2.99 -8.75
N LEU A 3 11.33 -3.44 -9.67
CA LEU A 3 11.46 -2.82 -10.98
C LEU A 3 11.07 -3.91 -11.98
N PRO A 4 10.12 -3.68 -12.89
CA PRO A 4 9.98 -4.54 -14.04
C PRO A 4 11.21 -4.36 -14.92
N LYS A 5 11.91 -5.46 -15.18
CA LYS A 5 13.05 -5.49 -16.10
C LYS A 5 12.50 -5.35 -17.52
N SER A 6 12.54 -4.15 -18.08
CA SER A 6 12.19 -3.95 -19.50
C SER A 6 13.38 -4.38 -20.37
N LYS A 7 13.18 -5.38 -21.21
CA LYS A 7 14.04 -5.63 -22.37
C LYS A 7 13.58 -4.68 -23.47
N SER A 8 14.50 -3.84 -23.91
CA SER A 8 14.37 -2.94 -25.05
C SER A 8 13.96 -3.70 -26.31
N GLY A 9 12.77 -3.39 -26.82
CA GLY A 9 12.31 -3.75 -28.14
C GLY A 9 11.22 -2.76 -28.52
N VAL A 10 11.50 -1.94 -29.53
CA VAL A 10 10.63 -0.93 -30.13
C VAL A 10 9.15 -1.31 -30.03
N GLN A 11 8.40 -0.60 -29.19
CA GLN A 11 6.94 -0.62 -29.25
C GLN A 11 6.46 0.80 -29.07
N GLY A 12 5.91 1.33 -30.17
CA GLY A 12 5.24 2.61 -30.20
C GLY A 12 4.29 2.73 -29.02
N ARG A 13 4.25 3.92 -28.43
CA ARG A 13 3.23 4.28 -27.46
C ARG A 13 1.87 4.15 -28.15
N ASP A 14 1.24 2.99 -28.00
CA ASP A 14 -0.15 2.80 -28.36
C ASP A 14 -0.98 3.80 -27.50
N PRO A 15 -1.70 4.76 -28.10
CA PRO A 15 -2.57 5.67 -27.36
C PRO A 15 -3.63 4.94 -26.51
N LEU A 16 -3.91 3.67 -26.81
CA LEU A 16 -4.86 2.82 -26.08
C LEU A 16 -4.33 2.32 -24.74
N GLN A 17 -3.01 2.28 -24.51
CA GLN A 17 -2.44 1.83 -23.24
C GLN A 17 -2.53 2.90 -22.13
N ARG A 18 -2.89 4.14 -22.49
CA ARG A 18 -3.33 5.19 -21.55
C ARG A 18 -4.83 5.19 -21.31
N LYS A 19 -5.54 4.13 -21.71
CA LYS A 19 -6.84 3.77 -21.16
C LYS A 19 -6.69 2.73 -20.04
N GLY A 20 -5.57 2.82 -19.31
CA GLY A 20 -5.31 2.01 -18.13
C GLY A 20 -6.43 2.22 -17.14
N ALA A 21 -7.04 1.12 -16.68
CA ALA A 21 -8.04 1.14 -15.64
C ALA A 21 -7.57 2.07 -14.52
N SER A 22 -8.31 3.16 -14.31
CA SER A 22 -8.04 4.06 -13.19
C SER A 22 -8.35 3.26 -11.93
N LEU A 23 -7.28 2.90 -11.21
CA LEU A 23 -7.33 2.11 -9.99
C LEU A 23 -7.11 3.03 -8.82
N VAL A 24 -8.00 2.97 -7.84
CA VAL A 24 -7.88 3.73 -6.59
C VAL A 24 -7.50 2.76 -5.48
N GLY A 25 -6.29 2.93 -4.93
CA GLY A 25 -5.85 2.19 -3.74
C GLY A 25 -6.23 2.93 -2.47
N VAL A 26 -6.90 2.26 -1.52
CA VAL A 26 -7.24 2.82 -0.21
C VAL A 26 -6.67 1.90 0.87
N ALA A 27 -5.75 2.43 1.66
CA ALA A 27 -5.22 1.72 2.83
C ALA A 27 -6.24 1.78 3.97
N ILE A 28 -6.50 0.63 4.60
CA ILE A 28 -7.44 0.48 5.71
C ILE A 28 -6.77 -0.28 6.87
N ASP A 29 -7.01 0.14 8.11
CA ASP A 29 -6.58 -0.58 9.31
C ASP A 29 -7.75 -0.68 10.30
N LYS A 30 -7.51 -1.18 11.51
CA LYS A 30 -8.48 -1.20 12.63
C LYS A 30 -8.77 0.19 13.22
N ASP A 31 -8.34 1.25 12.54
CA ASP A 31 -8.58 2.62 12.95
C ASP A 31 -10.03 3.06 12.65
N LYS A 32 -10.64 3.79 13.59
CA LYS A 32 -12.04 4.25 13.51
C LYS A 32 -12.31 5.18 12.33
N TYR A 33 -11.28 5.79 11.74
CA TYR A 33 -11.39 6.68 10.58
C TYR A 33 -11.22 5.95 9.24
N SER A 34 -10.80 4.69 9.22
CA SER A 34 -10.66 3.91 7.98
C SER A 34 -11.96 3.83 7.14
N PRO A 35 -13.16 3.67 7.75
CA PRO A 35 -14.42 3.72 6.99
C PRO A 35 -14.70 5.09 6.36
N HIS A 36 -14.29 6.19 7.02
CA HIS A 36 -14.45 7.54 6.49
C HIS A 36 -13.53 7.79 5.29
N ALA A 37 -12.31 7.26 5.30
CA ALA A 37 -11.38 7.33 4.17
C ALA A 37 -11.93 6.60 2.92
N LEU A 38 -12.56 5.44 3.11
CA LEU A 38 -13.22 4.72 2.01
C LEU A 38 -14.40 5.53 1.45
N LYS A 39 -15.28 6.05 2.32
CA LYS A 39 -16.40 6.89 1.89
C LYS A 39 -15.92 8.10 1.07
N TRP A 40 -14.92 8.82 1.59
CA TRP A 40 -14.35 9.97 0.88
C TRP A 40 -13.79 9.58 -0.49
N SER A 41 -13.09 8.44 -0.58
CA SER A 41 -12.51 7.94 -1.83
C SER A 41 -13.59 7.58 -2.86
N ILE A 42 -14.70 6.99 -2.42
CA ILE A 42 -15.87 6.70 -3.28
C ILE A 42 -16.49 7.99 -3.81
N GLU A 43 -16.65 9.00 -2.95
CA GLU A 43 -17.31 10.25 -3.30
C GLU A 43 -16.45 11.15 -4.20
N HIS A 44 -15.13 11.09 -4.08
CA HIS A 44 -14.24 12.09 -4.69
C HIS A 44 -13.24 11.53 -5.71
N LEU A 45 -12.89 10.23 -5.64
CA LEU A 45 -11.85 9.65 -6.51
C LEU A 45 -12.41 8.65 -7.53
N LEU A 46 -13.47 7.92 -7.17
CA LEU A 46 -14.02 6.86 -8.02
C LEU A 46 -15.02 7.42 -9.03
N THR A 47 -14.83 7.07 -10.30
CA THR A 47 -15.88 7.22 -11.33
C THR A 47 -16.49 5.86 -11.67
N ARG A 48 -17.67 5.86 -12.28
CA ARG A 48 -18.39 4.64 -12.63
C ARG A 48 -17.50 3.70 -13.47
N GLY A 49 -17.40 2.45 -13.05
CA GLY A 49 -16.59 1.43 -13.72
C GLY A 49 -15.12 1.40 -13.28
N GLN A 50 -14.70 2.26 -12.35
CA GLN A 50 -13.39 2.14 -11.71
C GLN A 50 -13.40 1.09 -10.61
N THR A 51 -12.26 0.42 -10.44
CA THR A 51 -12.06 -0.57 -9.38
C THR A 51 -11.31 0.07 -8.22
N VAL A 52 -11.80 -0.18 -7.00
CA VAL A 52 -11.14 0.20 -5.75
C VAL A 52 -10.40 -0.99 -5.15
N VAL A 53 -9.16 -0.79 -4.75
CA VAL A 53 -8.34 -1.81 -4.09
C VAL A 53 -8.18 -1.42 -2.62
N LEU A 54 -8.76 -2.23 -1.73
CA LEU A 54 -8.59 -2.07 -0.29
C LEU A 54 -7.35 -2.81 0.18
N ILE A 55 -6.46 -2.11 0.88
CA ILE A 55 -5.20 -2.67 1.36
C ILE A 55 -5.19 -2.64 2.89
N HIS A 56 -5.25 -3.81 3.52
CA HIS A 56 -5.06 -3.93 4.95
C HIS A 56 -3.59 -4.21 5.30
N VAL A 57 -2.94 -3.31 6.01
CA VAL A 57 -1.53 -3.46 6.40
C VAL A 57 -1.43 -4.03 7.81
N ILE A 58 -0.98 -5.28 7.93
CA ILE A 58 -0.78 -5.93 9.23
C ILE A 58 0.55 -5.45 9.82
N ARG A 59 0.48 -4.58 10.84
CA ARG A 59 1.66 -4.14 11.60
C ARG A 59 2.04 -5.20 12.62
N LYS A 60 3.09 -5.97 12.33
CA LYS A 60 3.74 -6.80 13.37
C LYS A 60 4.48 -5.83 14.30
N THR A 61 4.21 -5.90 15.60
CA THR A 61 5.01 -5.17 16.59
C THR A 61 6.45 -5.68 16.46
N SER A 62 7.37 -4.81 16.05
CA SER A 62 8.80 -5.11 16.16
C SER A 62 9.12 -5.07 17.65
N SER A 63 9.05 -6.22 18.31
CA SER A 63 9.66 -6.40 19.63
C SER A 63 11.17 -6.34 19.45
N THR A 64 11.70 -5.12 19.33
CA THR A 64 13.11 -4.87 19.61
C THR A 64 13.29 -5.07 21.11
N GLY A 65 13.37 -6.34 21.54
CA GLY A 65 13.74 -6.70 22.89
C GLY A 65 15.11 -6.12 23.15
N ASN A 66 15.21 -5.18 24.08
CA ASN A 66 16.49 -4.60 24.47
C ASN A 66 17.39 -5.74 24.97
N PRO A 67 18.54 -6.02 24.32
CA PRO A 67 19.46 -7.09 24.76
C PRO A 67 20.28 -6.70 25.99
N PHE A 68 20.01 -5.54 26.60
CA PHE A 68 20.68 -5.09 27.82
C PHE A 68 20.09 -5.78 29.06
N VAL A 69 20.24 -7.11 29.10
CA VAL A 69 20.31 -7.85 30.35
C VAL A 69 21.55 -7.33 31.07
N TYR A 70 21.37 -6.50 32.10
CA TYR A 70 22.46 -6.08 32.98
C TYR A 70 23.09 -7.34 33.58
N LYS A 71 24.33 -7.63 33.18
CA LYS A 71 25.21 -8.55 33.92
C LYS A 71 25.55 -7.90 35.26
N GLY A 72 24.64 -7.99 36.22
CA GLY A 72 24.89 -7.73 37.63
C GLY A 72 25.38 -9.02 38.30
N GLY A 73 26.53 -9.53 37.86
CA GLY A 73 27.32 -10.45 38.68
C GLY A 73 28.28 -9.62 39.50
N VAL A 74 28.06 -9.52 40.81
CA VAL A 74 29.07 -9.11 41.80
C VAL A 74 28.67 -9.63 43.18
N GLY A 75 29.64 -10.24 43.87
CA GLY A 75 29.63 -10.49 45.32
C GLY A 75 29.39 -11.92 45.72
#